data_AF-A0A1I0SYW6-F1
#
_entry.id   AF-A0A1I0SYW6-F1
#
_cell.length_a   1.000
_cell.length_b   1.000
_cell.length_c   1.000
_cell.angle_alpha   90.00
_cell.angle_beta   90.00
_cell.angle_gamma   90.00
#
_symmetry.space_group_name_H-M   'P 1'
#
loop_
_entity.id
_entity.type
_entity.pdbx_description
1 polymer ?
#
loop_
_entity_poly.entity_id
_entity_poly.type
_entity_poly.pdbx_seq_one_letter_code
_entity_poly.pdbx_strand_id
1 'polypeptide(L)'
;MVAESKGKGKGFTIKSFLPILTYIFQSVSKLNYHMINLLKFIFSALLVFMCYKVISTSLESNLFEQWNFLGSIPWMRATLWDFYANIFIITLWMFYKEKSIILKISIAILFVCLGSIATLAYVLVYLFKLKDGDGVKELLLKREV
;
A
#
# COMPACT_ATOMS: atom_id res chain seq x y z
N MET A 1 -17.46 -60.21 -45.13
CA MET A 1 -17.71 -58.75 -45.16
C MET A 1 -18.21 -58.33 -43.80
N VAL A 2 -17.54 -57.40 -43.13
CA VAL A 2 -18.07 -56.24 -42.37
C VAL A 2 -16.93 -55.68 -41.50
N ALA A 3 -16.84 -54.35 -41.49
CA ALA A 3 -15.68 -53.50 -41.26
C ALA A 3 -15.15 -53.44 -39.82
N GLU A 4 -13.82 -53.33 -39.69
CA GLU A 4 -13.14 -52.74 -38.53
C GLU A 4 -13.52 -51.25 -38.42
N SER A 5 -14.24 -50.89 -37.37
CA SER A 5 -14.49 -49.50 -36.98
C SER A 5 -13.28 -48.94 -36.22
N LYS A 6 -12.45 -48.14 -36.90
CA LYS A 6 -11.39 -47.36 -36.26
C LYS A 6 -11.97 -46.13 -35.58
N GLY A 7 -12.25 -46.24 -34.29
CA GLY A 7 -12.53 -45.11 -33.41
C GLY A 7 -11.29 -44.21 -33.27
N LYS A 8 -11.23 -43.11 -34.01
CA LYS A 8 -10.26 -42.03 -33.77
C LYS A 8 -10.69 -41.23 -32.55
N GLY A 9 -10.19 -41.60 -31.37
CA GLY A 9 -10.20 -40.74 -30.20
C GLY A 9 -9.44 -39.45 -30.51
N LYS A 10 -10.17 -38.34 -30.67
CA LYS A 10 -9.58 -37.01 -30.80
C LYS A 10 -8.94 -36.66 -29.46
N GLY A 11 -7.65 -36.92 -29.32
CA GLY A 11 -6.85 -36.55 -28.15
C GLY A 11 -6.98 -35.05 -27.90
N PHE A 12 -7.72 -34.70 -26.87
CA PHE A 12 -7.90 -33.34 -26.39
C PHE A 12 -6.54 -32.80 -25.97
N THR A 13 -5.90 -32.02 -26.86
CA THR A 13 -4.48 -31.69 -26.73
C THR A 13 -4.32 -30.45 -25.86
N ILE A 14 -3.52 -30.57 -24.79
CA ILE A 14 -3.18 -29.51 -23.80
C ILE A 14 -2.75 -28.19 -24.46
N LYS A 15 -2.16 -28.24 -25.66
CA LYS A 15 -1.80 -27.06 -26.47
C LYS A 15 -2.98 -26.12 -26.80
N SER A 16 -4.22 -26.63 -26.80
CA SER A 16 -5.42 -25.81 -27.03
C SER A 16 -5.77 -24.88 -25.87
N PHE A 17 -5.28 -25.16 -24.65
CA PHE A 17 -5.54 -24.35 -23.46
C PHE A 17 -4.50 -23.26 -23.20
N LEU A 18 -3.29 -23.42 -23.75
CA LEU A 18 -2.21 -22.43 -23.64
C LEU A 18 -2.63 -20.99 -23.99
N PRO A 19 -3.31 -20.71 -25.14
CA PRO A 19 -3.71 -19.35 -25.48
C PRO A 19 -4.82 -18.78 -24.59
N ILE A 20 -5.70 -19.65 -24.07
CA ILE A 20 -6.76 -19.25 -23.13
C ILE A 20 -6.14 -18.89 -21.78
N LEU A 21 -5.18 -19.69 -21.33
CA LEU A 21 -4.47 -19.46 -20.08
C LEU A 21 -3.66 -18.16 -20.12
N THR A 22 -2.95 -17.87 -21.21
CA THR A 22 -2.24 -16.59 -21.38
C THR A 22 -3.19 -15.41 -21.44
N TYR A 23 -4.34 -15.54 -22.11
CA TYR A 23 -5.33 -14.47 -22.16
C TYR A 23 -5.93 -14.16 -20.79
N ILE A 24 -6.28 -15.20 -20.02
CA ILE A 24 -6.76 -15.05 -18.64
C ILE A 24 -5.68 -14.40 -17.78
N PHE A 25 -4.43 -14.87 -17.88
CA PHE A 25 -3.32 -14.33 -17.10
C PHE A 25 -3.05 -12.85 -17.43
N GLN A 26 -3.09 -12.50 -18.71
CA GLN A 26 -2.93 -11.13 -19.18
C GLN A 26 -4.11 -10.22 -18.79
N SER A 27 -5.34 -10.76 -18.78
CA SER A 27 -6.51 -10.01 -18.35
C SER A 27 -6.50 -9.74 -16.84
N VAL A 28 -6.04 -10.72 -16.04
CA VAL A 28 -5.86 -10.56 -14.59
C VAL A 28 -4.72 -9.59 -14.27
N SER A 29 -3.59 -9.67 -14.97
CA SER A 29 -2.47 -8.74 -14.76
C SER A 29 -2.84 -7.30 -15.13
N LYS A 30 -3.60 -7.10 -16.22
CA LYS A 30 -4.10 -5.79 -16.63
C LYS A 30 -5.07 -5.19 -15.61
N LEU A 31 -5.93 -6.01 -14.99
CA LEU A 31 -6.82 -5.57 -13.90
C LEU A 31 -6.02 -5.06 -12.68
N ASN A 32 -4.95 -5.80 -12.31
CA ASN A 32 -4.07 -5.41 -11.20
C ASN A 32 -3.32 -4.10 -11.49
N TYR A 33 -2.89 -3.90 -12.74
CA TYR A 33 -2.20 -2.67 -13.15
C TYR A 33 -3.08 -1.42 -12.99
N HIS A 34 -4.33 -1.48 -13.47
CA HIS A 34 -5.28 -0.36 -13.32
C HIS A 34 -5.60 -0.06 -11.84
N MET A 35 -5.78 -1.11 -11.03
CA MET A 35 -6.04 -0.97 -9.59
C MET A 35 -4.86 -0.32 -8.85
N ILE A 36 -3.62 -0.72 -9.14
CA ILE A 36 -2.43 -0.15 -8.51
C ILE A 36 -2.24 1.32 -8.93
N ASN A 37 -2.51 1.67 -10.19
CA ASN A 37 -2.44 3.05 -10.65
C ASN A 37 -3.51 3.94 -10.00
N LEU A 38 -4.73 3.43 -9.81
CA LEU A 38 -5.76 4.11 -9.02
C LEU A 38 -5.27 4.35 -7.59
N LEU A 39 -4.66 3.35 -6.96
CA LEU A 39 -4.17 3.45 -5.59
C LEU A 39 -3.04 4.49 -5.46
N LYS A 40 -2.09 4.51 -6.41
CA LYS A 40 -1.05 5.55 -6.51
C LYS A 40 -1.66 6.95 -6.62
N PHE A 41 -2.68 7.11 -7.46
CA PHE A 41 -3.36 8.40 -7.63
C PHE A 41 -4.06 8.85 -6.33
N ILE A 42 -4.83 7.97 -5.70
CA ILE A 42 -5.53 8.27 -4.44
C ILE A 42 -4.54 8.63 -3.33
N PHE A 43 -3.51 7.81 -3.12
CA PHE A 43 -2.51 8.05 -2.08
C PHE A 43 -1.71 9.34 -2.33
N SER A 44 -1.39 9.63 -3.58
CA SER A 44 -0.72 10.88 -3.95
C SER A 44 -1.60 12.10 -3.70
N ALA A 45 -2.87 12.06 -4.08
CA ALA A 45 -3.83 13.14 -3.82
C ALA A 45 -4.01 13.38 -2.31
N LEU A 46 -4.14 12.31 -1.52
CA LEU A 46 -4.24 12.41 -0.06
C LEU A 46 -2.95 12.97 0.57
N LEU A 47 -1.78 12.59 0.06
CA LEU A 47 -0.50 13.12 0.55
C LEU A 47 -0.40 14.63 0.30
N VAL A 48 -0.73 15.08 -0.92
CA VAL A 48 -0.74 16.52 -1.25
C VAL A 48 -1.75 17.27 -0.38
N PHE A 49 -2.94 16.71 -0.18
CA PHE A 49 -3.96 17.31 0.69
C PHE A 49 -3.48 17.46 2.14
N MET A 50 -2.88 16.42 2.71
CA MET A 50 -2.34 16.48 4.08
C MET A 50 -1.21 17.50 4.20
N CYS A 51 -0.26 17.51 3.26
CA CYS A 51 0.80 18.52 3.22
C CYS A 51 0.23 19.94 3.13
N TYR A 52 -0.75 20.16 2.24
CA TYR A 52 -1.44 21.45 2.12
C TYR A 52 -2.08 21.88 3.44
N LYS A 53 -2.81 20.99 4.12
CA LYS A 53 -3.45 21.29 5.41
C LYS A 53 -2.43 21.64 6.48
N VAL A 54 -1.37 20.85 6.62
CA VAL A 54 -0.33 21.10 7.64
C VAL A 54 0.39 22.42 7.37
N ILE A 55 0.80 22.66 6.12
CA ILE A 55 1.50 23.90 5.74
C ILE A 55 0.60 25.11 5.94
N SER A 56 -0.62 25.09 5.41
CA SER A 56 -1.55 26.23 5.53
C SER A 56 -1.87 26.54 6.99
N THR A 57 -2.13 25.52 7.80
CA THR A 57 -2.42 25.71 9.23
C THR A 57 -1.20 26.23 9.99
N SER A 58 0.00 25.78 9.63
CA SER A 58 1.26 26.27 10.24
C SER A 58 1.58 27.72 9.88
N LEU A 59 1.11 28.19 8.72
CA LEU A 59 1.24 29.60 8.32
C LEU A 59 0.23 30.50 9.04
N GLU A 60 -0.97 29.99 9.31
CA GLU A 60 -2.02 30.73 10.03
C GLU A 60 -1.80 30.75 11.55
N SER A 61 -1.26 29.66 12.12
CA SER A 61 -1.11 29.52 13.56
C SER A 61 0.01 28.57 13.95
N ASN A 62 0.73 28.91 15.02
CA ASN A 62 1.74 28.04 15.59
C ASN A 62 1.09 26.99 16.50
N LEU A 63 1.29 25.72 16.16
CA LEU A 63 0.79 24.59 16.96
C LEU A 63 1.30 24.63 18.41
N PHE A 64 2.54 25.08 18.62
CA PHE A 64 3.13 25.19 19.96
C PHE A 64 2.49 26.27 20.83
N GLU A 65 2.04 27.38 20.24
CA GLU A 65 1.35 28.44 20.97
C GLU A 65 -0.04 27.98 21.42
N GLN A 66 -0.74 27.23 20.57
CA GLN A 66 -2.07 26.72 20.88
C GLN A 66 -2.05 25.42 21.69
N TRP A 67 -0.89 24.81 21.94
CA TRP A 67 -0.76 23.51 22.59
C TRP A 67 -1.48 23.42 23.95
N ASN A 68 -1.33 24.45 24.79
CA ASN A 68 -1.98 24.50 26.10
C ASN A 68 -3.51 24.53 25.99
N PHE A 69 -4.04 25.25 25.00
CA PHE A 69 -5.47 25.30 24.72
C PHE A 69 -5.98 23.96 24.18
N LEU A 70 -5.31 23.38 23.17
CA LEU A 70 -5.66 22.07 22.62
C LEU A 70 -5.61 20.97 23.69
N GLY A 71 -4.58 20.98 24.54
CA GLY A 71 -4.42 20.03 25.64
C GLY A 71 -5.48 20.16 26.75
N SER A 72 -6.11 21.33 26.88
CA SER A 72 -7.22 21.52 27.82
C SER A 72 -8.49 20.79 27.39
N ILE A 73 -8.68 20.57 26.08
CA ILE A 73 -9.87 19.93 25.52
C ILE A 73 -9.75 18.40 25.70
N PRO A 74 -10.65 17.74 26.48
CA PRO A 74 -10.54 16.31 26.75
C PRO A 74 -10.54 15.44 25.50
N TRP A 75 -11.42 15.74 24.55
CA TRP A 75 -11.52 15.01 23.28
C TRP A 75 -10.27 15.13 22.42
N MET A 76 -9.62 16.30 22.40
CA MET A 76 -8.38 16.49 21.65
C MET A 76 -7.25 15.58 22.18
N ARG A 77 -7.14 15.44 23.51
CA ARG A 77 -6.19 14.51 24.12
C ARG A 77 -6.51 13.05 23.76
N ALA A 78 -7.78 12.66 23.82
CA ALA A 78 -8.19 11.31 23.46
C ALA A 78 -7.86 10.97 22.00
N THR A 79 -8.15 11.88 21.06
CA THR A 79 -7.81 11.70 19.65
C THR A 79 -6.30 11.67 19.40
N LEU A 80 -5.53 12.45 20.16
CA LEU A 80 -4.08 12.45 20.04
C LEU A 80 -3.48 11.12 20.53
N TRP A 81 -3.98 10.58 21.64
CA TRP A 81 -3.59 9.27 22.14
C TRP A 81 -3.95 8.14 21.18
N ASP A 82 -5.18 8.16 20.63
CA ASP A 82 -5.61 7.20 19.61
C ASP A 82 -4.71 7.25 18.37
N PHE A 83 -4.40 8.46 17.88
CA PHE A 83 -3.50 8.66 16.75
C PHE A 83 -2.11 8.08 17.00
N TYR A 84 -1.48 8.37 18.14
CA TYR A 84 -0.15 7.85 18.45
C TYR A 84 -0.13 6.34 18.72
N ALA A 85 -1.19 5.78 19.30
CA ALA A 85 -1.33 4.33 19.44
C ALA A 85 -1.39 3.66 18.06
N ASN A 86 -2.14 4.24 17.12
CA ASN A 86 -2.19 3.76 15.73
C ASN A 86 -0.82 3.84 15.04
N ILE A 87 -0.12 4.97 15.18
CA ILE A 87 1.24 5.14 14.64
C ILE A 87 2.21 4.13 15.23
N PHE A 88 2.12 3.84 16.54
CA PHE A 88 2.96 2.86 17.21
C PHE A 88 2.77 1.45 16.63
N ILE A 89 1.53 1.00 16.46
CA ILE A 89 1.22 -0.31 15.87
C ILE A 89 1.75 -0.41 14.43
N ILE A 90 1.55 0.63 13.62
CA ILE A 90 2.07 0.67 12.25
C ILE A 90 3.61 0.62 12.25
N THR A 91 4.26 1.37 13.14
CA THR A 91 5.73 1.37 13.26
C THR A 91 6.27 0.00 13.65
N LEU A 92 5.61 -0.72 14.57
CA LEU A 92 5.98 -2.09 14.92
C LEU A 92 5.83 -3.05 13.74
N TRP A 93 4.73 -2.94 12.99
CA TRP A 93 4.55 -3.72 11.76
C TRP A 93 5.66 -3.41 10.74
N MET A 94 6.07 -2.16 10.63
CA MET A 94 7.17 -1.76 9.75
C MET A 94 8.53 -2.28 10.23
N PHE A 95 8.76 -2.34 11.54
CA PHE A 95 9.98 -2.93 12.11
C PHE A 95 10.12 -4.42 11.77
N TYR A 96 9.02 -5.12 11.51
CA TYR A 96 9.04 -6.49 11.05
C TYR A 96 9.42 -6.61 9.56
N LYS A 97 9.12 -5.61 8.74
CA LYS A 97 9.41 -5.62 7.30
C LYS A 97 10.84 -5.24 6.95
N GLU A 98 11.43 -4.33 7.72
CA GLU A 98 12.79 -3.84 7.47
C GLU A 98 13.84 -4.67 8.23
N LYS A 99 15.00 -4.93 7.61
CA LYS A 99 16.13 -5.57 8.31
C LYS A 99 17.08 -4.57 8.96
N SER A 100 17.29 -3.42 8.32
CA SER A 100 18.22 -2.40 8.79
C SER A 100 17.69 -1.67 10.03
N ILE A 101 18.43 -1.73 11.14
CA ILE A 101 18.09 -1.04 12.38
C ILE A 101 18.08 0.50 12.19
N ILE A 102 18.96 1.02 11.32
CA ILE A 102 19.07 2.46 11.04
C ILE A 102 17.81 2.96 10.34
N LEU A 103 17.33 2.21 9.33
CA LEU A 103 16.09 2.55 8.64
C LEU A 103 14.88 2.46 9.57
N LYS A 104 14.84 1.46 10.48
CA LYS A 104 13.79 1.37 11.50
C LYS A 104 13.73 2.62 12.37
N ILE A 105 14.87 3.05 12.92
CA ILE A 105 14.93 4.23 13.78
C ILE A 105 14.53 5.48 13.00
N SER A 106 15.04 5.65 11.78
CA SER A 106 14.70 6.78 10.91
C SER A 106 13.20 6.83 10.60
N ILE A 107 12.59 5.69 10.24
CA ILE A 107 11.16 5.56 9.96
C ILE A 107 10.34 5.86 11.22
N ALA A 108 10.73 5.34 12.40
CA ALA A 108 10.02 5.61 13.64
C ALA A 108 10.00 7.12 13.96
N ILE A 109 11.12 7.80 13.80
CA ILE A 109 11.20 9.26 14.00
C ILE A 109 10.29 9.99 13.00
N LEU A 110 10.36 9.62 11.72
CA LEU A 110 9.49 10.19 10.68
C LEU A 110 8.01 10.01 11.00
N PHE A 111 7.60 8.83 11.46
CA PHE A 111 6.22 8.51 11.78
C PHE A 111 5.71 9.25 13.01
N VAL A 112 6.54 9.42 14.05
CA VAL A 112 6.15 10.20 15.24
C VAL A 112 6.06 11.70 14.93
N CYS A 113 6.96 12.23 14.08
CA CYS A 113 7.00 13.65 13.74
C CYS A 113 5.97 14.06 12.69
N LEU A 114 5.84 13.30 11.59
CA LEU A 114 4.96 13.64 10.47
C LEU A 114 3.65 12.84 10.45
N GLY A 115 3.55 11.75 11.21
CA GLY A 115 2.32 10.99 11.37
C GLY A 115 1.78 10.43 10.05
N SER A 116 0.62 10.95 9.64
CA SER A 116 -0.10 10.51 8.44
C SER A 116 0.68 10.81 7.15
N ILE A 117 1.43 11.91 7.09
CA ILE A 117 2.24 12.27 5.91
C ILE A 117 3.35 11.22 5.69
N ALA A 118 4.05 10.82 6.76
CA ALA A 118 5.06 9.77 6.68
C ALA A 118 4.48 8.43 6.26
N THR A 119 3.31 8.06 6.81
CA THR A 119 2.62 6.82 6.45
C THR A 119 2.21 6.80 4.98
N LEU A 120 1.59 7.89 4.50
CA LEU A 120 1.18 8.04 3.10
C LEU A 120 2.39 8.01 2.15
N ALA A 121 3.46 8.73 2.49
CA ALA A 121 4.69 8.74 1.70
C ALA A 121 5.33 7.36 1.64
N TYR A 122 5.40 6.64 2.77
CA TYR A 122 5.98 5.30 2.83
C TYR A 122 5.20 4.31 1.95
N VAL A 123 3.86 4.28 2.08
CA VAL A 123 3.01 3.41 1.26
C VAL A 123 3.13 3.76 -0.22
N LEU A 124 3.20 5.06 -0.55
CA LEU A 124 3.34 5.52 -1.92
C LEU A 124 4.69 5.11 -2.53
N VAL A 125 5.79 5.21 -1.77
CA VAL A 125 7.11 4.69 -2.19
C VAL A 125 7.03 3.18 -2.45
N TYR A 126 6.37 2.42 -1.58
CA TYR A 126 6.19 0.98 -1.75
C TYR A 126 5.36 0.64 -3.00
N LEU A 127 4.29 1.42 -3.26
CA LEU A 127 3.47 1.32 -4.46
C LEU A 127 4.27 1.57 -5.74
N PHE A 128 5.22 2.50 -5.73
CA PHE A 128 6.10 2.76 -6.86
C PHE A 128 7.20 1.71 -7.04
N LYS A 129 7.63 1.03 -5.96
CA LYS A 129 8.59 -0.08 -6.01
C LYS A 129 8.00 -1.42 -6.49
N LEU A 130 6.68 -1.57 -6.57
CA LEU A 130 6.05 -2.79 -7.08
C LEU A 130 6.44 -3.03 -8.55
N LYS A 131 6.82 -4.27 -8.89
CA LYS A 131 7.14 -4.66 -10.28
C LYS A 131 5.86 -4.95 -11.07
N ASP A 132 5.94 -4.84 -12.39
CA ASP A 132 4.86 -5.21 -13.30
C ASP A 132 4.53 -6.71 -13.14
N GLY A 133 3.38 -7.00 -12.51
CA GLY A 133 2.92 -8.36 -12.19
C GLY A 133 2.70 -8.60 -10.70
N ASP A 134 3.25 -7.78 -9.81
CA ASP A 134 2.98 -7.85 -8.38
C ASP A 134 1.54 -7.37 -8.10
N GLY A 135 0.77 -8.15 -7.33
CA GLY A 135 -0.57 -7.75 -6.89
C GLY A 135 -0.56 -6.88 -5.63
N VAL A 136 -1.71 -6.31 -5.28
CA VAL A 136 -1.88 -5.51 -4.04
C VAL A 136 -1.50 -6.28 -2.77
N LYS A 137 -1.57 -7.62 -2.80
CA LYS A 137 -1.15 -8.48 -1.68
C LYS A 137 0.33 -8.31 -1.32
N GLU A 138 1.18 -8.00 -2.30
CA GLU A 138 2.60 -7.75 -2.06
C GLU A 138 2.82 -6.49 -1.23
N LEU A 139 1.93 -5.50 -1.26
CA LEU A 139 2.03 -4.34 -0.36
C LEU A 139 1.97 -4.74 1.12
N LEU A 140 1.16 -5.76 1.44
CA LEU A 140 1.00 -6.24 2.82
C LEU A 140 2.04 -7.30 3.18
N LEU A 141 2.41 -8.18 2.25
CA LEU A 141 3.21 -9.38 2.54
C LEU A 141 4.69 -9.28 2.18
N LYS A 142 5.06 -8.43 1.21
CA LYS A 142 6.45 -8.31 0.76
C LYS A 142 7.31 -7.74 1.87
N ARG A 143 8.36 -8.49 2.21
CA ARG A 143 9.43 -8.11 3.14
C ARG A 143 10.59 -7.60 2.31
N GLU A 144 11.20 -6.47 2.69
CA GLU A 144 12.45 -6.06 2.03
C GLU A 144 13.55 -7.04 2.46
N VAL A 145 14.19 -7.69 1.47
CA VAL A 145 15.22 -8.73 1.69
C VAL A 145 16.52 -8.10 2.14
#